data_AF-A0A554VRT6-F1
#
_entry.id   AF-A0A554VRT6-F1
#
_cell.length_a   1.000
_cell.length_b   1.000
_cell.length_c   1.000
_cell.angle_alpha   90.00
_cell.angle_beta   90.00
_cell.angle_gamma   90.00
#
_symmetry.space_group_name_H-M   'P 1'
#
loop_
_entity.id
_entity.type
_entity.pdbx_description
1 polymer ?
#
loop_
_entity_poly.entity_id
_entity_poly.type
_entity_poly.pdbx_seq_one_letter_code
_entity_poly.pdbx_strand_id
1 'polypeptide(L)' 'MLNEAKAYWSELGDVPVNENDEIDEDFKDFPKGTDKFEIWHYVEEHFNVSIVEDLMYDK' A
#
# COMPACT_ATOMS: atom_id res chain seq x y z
N MET A 1 8.03 -4.27 12.29
CA MET A 1 8.33 -3.20 11.32
C MET A 1 8.48 -3.71 9.88
N LEU A 2 9.65 -4.12 9.37
CA LEU A 2 9.78 -4.50 7.94
C LEU A 2 8.90 -5.69 7.51
N ASN A 3 8.81 -6.75 8.32
CA ASN A 3 7.95 -7.89 8.00
C ASN A 3 6.45 -7.54 8.01
N GLU A 4 6.04 -6.62 8.88
CA GLU A 4 4.66 -6.12 8.90
C GLU A 4 4.37 -5.26 7.66
N ALA A 5 5.34 -4.42 7.26
CA ALA A 5 5.24 -3.64 6.03
C ALA A 5 5.13 -4.55 4.79
N LYS A 6 5.91 -5.63 4.72
CA LYS A 6 5.83 -6.62 3.63
C LYS A 6 4.48 -7.32 3.57
N ALA A 7 3.93 -7.73 4.72
CA ALA A 7 2.60 -8.34 4.78
C ALA A 7 1.52 -7.33 4.34
N TYR A 8 1.57 -6.10 4.85
CA TYR A 8 0.65 -5.04 4.47
C TYR A 8 0.71 -4.73 2.97
N TRP A 9 1.94 -4.62 2.42
CA TRP A 9 2.19 -4.37 1.00
C TRP A 9 1.69 -5.50 0.12
N SER A 10 1.88 -6.76 0.54
CA SER A 10 1.34 -7.92 -0.16
C SER A 10 -0.18 -7.90 -0.21
N GLU A 11 -0.85 -7.58 0.90
CA GLU A 11 -2.32 -7.47 0.94
C GLU A 11 -2.82 -6.31 0.06
N LEU A 12 -2.12 -5.18 0.04
CA LEU A 12 -2.44 -4.04 -0.83
C LEU A 12 -2.31 -4.39 -2.32
N GLY A 13 -1.37 -5.25 -2.69
CA GLY A 13 -1.16 -5.70 -4.06
C GLY A 13 -2.32 -6.49 -4.66
N ASP A 14 -3.17 -7.09 -3.82
CA ASP A 14 -4.37 -7.81 -4.25
C ASP A 14 -5.59 -6.88 -4.42
N VAL A 15 -5.50 -5.62 -3.97
CA VAL A 15 -6.60 -4.64 -4.06
C VAL A 15 -6.65 -4.04 -5.47
N PRO A 16 -7.79 -4.16 -6.19
CA PRO A 16 -7.94 -3.56 -7.51
C PRO A 16 -7.84 -2.04 -7.45
N VAL A 17 -7.23 -1.46 -8.48
CA VAL A 17 -7.09 0.00 -8.65
C VAL A 17 -7.81 0.41 -9.93
N ASN A 18 -8.56 1.52 -9.87
CA ASN A 18 -9.30 2.06 -11.01
C ASN A 18 -8.40 2.90 -11.95
N GLU A 19 -8.98 3.49 -13.00
CA GLU A 19 -8.24 4.30 -13.99
C GLU A 19 -7.66 5.61 -13.44
N ASN A 20 -8.10 6.04 -12.25
CA ASN A 20 -7.65 7.26 -11.57
C ASN A 20 -6.59 6.99 -10.49
N ASP A 21 -6.00 5.79 -10.46
CA ASP A 21 -5.06 5.36 -9.41
C ASP A 21 -5.67 5.27 -8.00
N GLU A 22 -6.98 5.13 -7.88
CA GLU A 22 -7.68 4.95 -6.61
C GLU A 22 -8.05 3.48 -6.36
N ILE A 23 -8.06 3.03 -5.10
CA ILE A 23 -8.54 1.68 -4.74
C ILE A 23 -10.02 1.50 -5.08
N ASP A 24 -10.39 0.38 -5.72
CA ASP A 24 -11.76 0.11 -6.19
C ASP A 24 -12.61 -0.70 -5.19
N GLU A 25 -12.08 -0.96 -4.00
CA GLU A 25 -12.77 -1.54 -2.84
C GLU A 25 -12.17 -0.98 -1.54
N ASP A 26 -12.84 -1.21 -0.40
CA ASP A 26 -12.34 -0.79 0.91
C ASP A 26 -11.12 -1.62 1.31
N PHE A 27 -10.09 -0.95 1.83
CA PHE A 27 -8.87 -1.58 2.32
C PHE A 27 -8.50 -1.07 3.72
N LYS A 28 -8.76 -1.90 4.74
CA LYS A 28 -8.51 -1.58 6.16
C LYS A 28 -9.18 -0.25 6.56
N ASP A 29 -8.39 0.78 6.85
CA ASP A 29 -8.88 2.11 7.26
C ASP A 29 -9.11 3.06 6.06
N PHE A 30 -8.81 2.61 4.84
CA PHE A 30 -8.95 3.38 3.61
C PHE A 30 -10.20 2.94 2.83
N PRO A 31 -11.19 3.81 2.64
CA PRO A 31 -12.38 3.47 1.86
C PRO A 31 -12.08 3.42 0.35
N LYS A 32 -12.94 2.73 -0.40
CA LYS A 32 -12.96 2.81 -1.86
C LYS A 32 -12.89 4.26 -2.35
N GLY A 33 -12.04 4.52 -3.34
CA GLY A 33 -11.77 5.86 -3.88
C GLY A 33 -10.59 6.58 -3.24
N THR A 34 -9.90 5.97 -2.26
CA THR A 34 -8.62 6.49 -1.78
C THR A 34 -7.52 6.34 -2.83
N ASP A 35 -6.74 7.40 -3.05
CA ASP A 35 -5.55 7.39 -3.92
C ASP A 35 -4.52 6.37 -3.40
N LYS A 36 -4.04 5.46 -4.26
CA LYS A 36 -3.10 4.41 -3.84
C LYS A 36 -1.79 4.99 -3.28
N PHE A 37 -1.34 6.15 -3.73
CA PHE A 37 -0.13 6.81 -3.24
C PHE A 37 -0.31 7.36 -1.82
N GLU A 38 -1.54 7.70 -1.40
CA GLU A 38 -1.83 8.03 0.00
C GLU A 38 -1.55 6.82 0.90
N ILE A 39 -1.99 5.63 0.48
CA ILE A 39 -1.74 4.38 1.19
C ILE A 39 -0.24 4.04 1.18
N TRP A 40 0.46 4.33 0.08
CA TRP A 40 1.90 4.14 -0.01
C TRP A 40 2.65 5.00 1.01
N HIS A 41 2.33 6.30 1.07
CA HIS A 41 2.93 7.20 2.05
C HIS A 41 2.62 6.78 3.48
N TYR A 42 1.41 6.29 3.76
CA TYR A 42 1.09 5.70 5.05
C TYR A 42 2.00 4.52 5.40
N VAL A 43 2.26 3.60 4.46
CA VAL A 43 3.17 2.46 4.69
C VAL A 43 4.59 2.94 5.01
N GLU A 44 5.10 3.91 4.23
CA GLU A 44 6.45 4.46 4.45
C GLU A 44 6.59 5.12 5.82
N GLU A 45 5.64 5.97 6.20
CA GLU A 45 5.65 6.70 7.47
C GLU A 45 5.39 5.78 8.68
N HIS A 46 4.39 4.91 8.59
CA HIS A 46 3.95 4.09 9.71
C HIS A 46 4.96 2.98 10.04
N PHE A 47 5.54 2.36 9.02
CA PHE A 47 6.50 1.27 9.21
C PHE A 47 7.96 1.73 9.19
N ASN A 48 8.21 3.02 8.87
CA ASN A 48 9.53 3.62 8.72
C ASN A 48 10.40 2.83 7.73
N VAL A 49 9.89 2.69 6.50
CA VAL A 49 10.49 1.97 5.36
C VAL A 49 10.38 2.82 4.10
N SER A 50 11.14 2.50 3.05
CA SER A 50 10.92 3.02 1.71
C SER A 50 10.22 1.95 0.87
N ILE A 51 9.10 2.30 0.23
CA ILE A 51 8.45 1.34 -0.67
C ILE A 51 9.38 0.98 -1.83
N VAL A 52 10.04 1.97 -2.42
CA VAL A 52 10.87 1.76 -3.61
C VAL A 52 12.10 0.90 -3.30
N GLU A 53 12.79 1.18 -2.20
CA GLU A 53 14.04 0.49 -1.85
C GLU A 53 13.79 -0.83 -1.12
N ASP A 54 12.79 -0.89 -0.23
CA ASP A 54 12.60 -2.03 0.68
C ASP A 54 11.50 -3.02 0.24
N LEU A 55 10.53 -2.60 -0.60
CA LEU A 55 9.32 -3.39 -0.88
C LEU A 55 9.04 -3.65 -2.38
N MET A 56 9.35 -2.71 -3.28
CA MET A 56 8.93 -2.75 -4.70
C MET A 56 9.55 -3.91 -5.50
N TYR A 57 10.74 -4.37 -5.12
CA TYR A 57 11.47 -5.43 -5.81
C TYR A 57 11.68 -6.68 -4.96
N ASP A 58 11.10 -6.71 -3.77
CA ASP A 58 11.18 -7.87 -2.88
C ASP A 58 10.38 -9.02 -3.52
N LYS A 59 11.09 -10.09 -3.90
CA LYS A 59 10.53 -11.26 -4.60
C LYS A 59 10.08 -12.34 -3.63
#